data_AF-A0A7G9NTH4-F1
#
_entry.id   AF-A0A7G9NTH4-F1
#
_cell.length_a   1.000
_cell.length_b   1.000
_cell.length_c   1.000
_cell.angle_alpha   90.00
_cell.angle_beta   90.00
_cell.angle_gamma   90.00
#
_symmetry.space_group_name_H-M   'P 1'
#
loop_
_entity.id
_entity.type
_entity.pdbx_description
1 polymer ?
#
loop_
_entity_poly.entity_id
_entity_poly.type
_entity_poly.pdbx_seq_one_letter_code
_entity_poly.pdbx_strand_id
1 'polypeptide(L)' 'MLNRQQVLDRYFPEVRAWLIQIAAVMDRADRAEGATPASGGDQREALYAESLKVLADTNAPDRAERILRLFSDPVD' A
#
# COMPACT_ATOMS: atom_id res chain seq x y z
N MET A 1 12.15 -24.46 0.16
CA MET A 1 11.92 -23.02 0.43
C MET A 1 13.01 -22.22 -0.28
N LEU A 2 12.68 -21.03 -0.80
CA LEU A 2 13.68 -20.10 -1.34
C LEU A 2 14.45 -19.46 -0.17
N ASN A 3 15.74 -19.21 -0.34
CA ASN A 3 16.49 -18.36 0.60
C ASN A 3 16.21 -16.88 0.35
N ARG A 4 16.67 -15.99 1.24
CA ARG A 4 16.43 -14.53 1.14
C ARG A 4 16.84 -13.94 -0.21
N GLN A 5 18.01 -14.32 -0.74
CA GLN A 5 18.51 -13.81 -2.01
C GLN A 5 17.62 -14.27 -3.17
N GLN A 6 17.26 -15.55 -3.20
CA GLN A 6 16.38 -16.13 -4.21
C GLN A 6 14.98 -15.52 -4.21
N VAL A 7 14.45 -15.12 -3.05
CA VAL A 7 13.18 -14.39 -2.93
C VAL A 7 13.32 -13.00 -3.57
N LEU A 8 14.35 -12.24 -3.21
CA LEU A 8 14.58 -10.91 -3.75
C LEU A 8 14.78 -10.96 -5.27
N ASP A 9 15.64 -11.84 -5.77
CA ASP A 9 15.91 -11.98 -7.20
C ASP A 9 14.64 -12.33 -8.00
N ARG A 10 13.81 -13.24 -7.45
CA ARG A 10 12.58 -13.68 -8.10
C ARG A 10 11.53 -12.58 -8.18
N TYR A 11 11.33 -11.81 -7.12
CA TYR A 11 10.19 -10.90 -7.01
C TYR A 11 10.54 -9.42 -7.19
N PHE A 12 11.83 -9.05 -7.28
CA PHE A 12 12.25 -7.65 -7.43
C PHE A 12 11.60 -6.93 -8.62
N PRO A 13 11.50 -7.50 -9.83
CA PRO A 13 10.86 -6.82 -10.95
C PRO A 13 9.37 -6.53 -10.71
N GLU A 14 8.67 -7.47 -10.09
CA GLU A 14 7.23 -7.38 -9.81
C GLU A 14 6.92 -6.40 -8.69
N VAL A 15 7.67 -6.47 -7.57
CA VAL A 15 7.55 -5.51 -6.47
C VAL A 15 7.84 -4.09 -6.96
N ARG A 16 8.87 -3.90 -7.80
CA ARG A 16 9.16 -2.59 -8.41
C ARG A 16 7.98 -2.09 -9.24
N ALA A 17 7.37 -2.95 -10.06
CA ALA A 17 6.21 -2.57 -10.86
C ALA A 17 5.04 -2.14 -9.95
N TRP A 18 4.73 -2.90 -8.90
CA TRP A 18 3.67 -2.54 -7.96
C TRP A 18 3.91 -1.21 -7.26
N LEU A 19 5.14 -0.94 -6.80
CA LEU A 19 5.49 0.34 -6.17
C LEU A 19 5.27 1.52 -7.13
N ILE A 20 5.68 1.38 -8.40
CA ILE A 20 5.45 2.41 -9.42
C ILE A 20 3.96 2.58 -9.68
N GLN A 21 3.18 1.50 -9.74
CA GLN A 21 1.75 1.57 -9.97
C GLN A 21 1.02 2.26 -8.82
N ILE A 22 1.39 1.98 -7.56
CA ILE A 22 0.84 2.67 -6.39
C ILE A 22 1.12 4.17 -6.49
N ALA A 23 2.38 4.56 -6.72
CA ALA A 23 2.76 5.97 -6.86
C ALA A 23 2.00 6.66 -8.00
N ALA A 24 1.92 6.01 -9.17
CA ALA A 24 1.22 6.57 -10.31
C ALA A 24 -0.31 6.69 -10.10
N VAL A 25 -0.92 5.89 -9.23
CA VAL A 25 -2.32 6.06 -8.83
C VAL A 25 -2.48 7.28 -7.93
N MET A 26 -1.59 7.45 -6.94
CA MET A 26 -1.57 8.63 -6.08
C MET A 26 -1.37 9.92 -6.90
N ASP A 27 -0.39 9.94 -7.81
CA ASP A 27 -0.14 11.08 -8.71
C ASP A 27 -1.33 11.42 -9.61
N ARG A 28 -2.17 10.43 -9.96
CA ARG A 28 -3.38 10.66 -10.76
C ARG A 28 -4.51 11.18 -9.90
N ALA A 29 -4.64 10.70 -8.67
CA ALA A 29 -5.62 11.22 -7.70
C ALA A 29 -5.33 12.69 -7.38
N ASP A 30 -4.08 13.03 -7.10
CA ASP A 30 -3.64 14.42 -6.81
C ASP A 30 -3.90 15.39 -7.98
N ARG A 31 -3.89 14.88 -9.21
CA ARG A 31 -4.14 15.67 -10.44
C ARG A 31 -5.58 15.63 -10.92
N ALA A 32 -6.43 14.79 -10.33
CA ALA A 32 -7.80 14.64 -10.78
C ALA A 32 -8.61 15.89 -10.41
N GLU A 33 -9.27 16.49 -11.40
CA GLU A 33 -10.24 17.58 -11.17
C GLU A 33 -11.57 16.98 -10.72
N GLY A 34 -12.14 17.45 -9.60
CA GLY A 34 -13.38 16.91 -9.05
C GLY A 34 -13.67 17.37 -7.62
N ALA A 35 -14.86 17.01 -7.11
CA ALA A 35 -15.30 17.40 -5.78
C ALA A 35 -14.35 16.85 -4.70
N THR A 36 -13.51 17.72 -4.15
CA THR A 36 -12.94 17.51 -2.82
C THR A 36 -14.13 17.31 -1.87
N PRO A 37 -14.15 16.27 -1.02
CA PRO A 37 -15.27 16.07 -0.11
C PRO A 37 -15.48 17.35 0.69
N ALA A 38 -16.75 17.75 0.87
CA ALA A 38 -17.12 19.04 1.45
C ALA A 38 -16.50 19.28 2.85
N SER A 39 -15.99 18.23 3.50
CA SER A 39 -15.13 18.28 4.68
C SER A 39 -14.36 16.95 4.81
N GLY A 40 -13.02 16.98 4.81
CA GLY A 40 -12.16 15.82 5.04
C GLY A 40 -11.62 15.15 3.76
N GLY A 41 -10.38 14.63 3.80
CA GLY A 41 -9.79 13.87 2.69
C GLY A 41 -10.47 12.51 2.48
N ASP A 42 -10.15 11.82 1.38
CA ASP A 42 -10.69 10.48 1.10
C ASP A 42 -10.06 9.41 2.01
N GLN A 43 -10.87 8.60 2.68
CA GLN A 43 -10.38 7.56 3.59
C GLN A 43 -9.42 6.57 2.91
N ARG A 44 -9.58 6.32 1.61
CA ARG A 44 -8.71 5.41 0.85
C ARG A 44 -7.27 5.93 0.79
N GLU A 45 -7.08 7.24 0.69
CA GLU A 45 -5.75 7.85 0.70
C GLU A 45 -5.05 7.65 2.05
N ALA A 46 -5.82 7.76 3.15
CA ALA A 46 -5.30 7.46 4.49
C ALA A 46 -4.91 5.97 4.62
N LEU A 47 -5.70 5.04 4.07
CA LEU A 47 -5.38 3.61 4.06
C LEU A 47 -4.13 3.30 3.23
N TYR A 48 -3.92 3.98 2.09
CA TYR A 48 -2.70 3.82 1.30
C TYR A 48 -1.47 4.30 2.07
N ALA A 49 -1.55 5.48 2.70
CA ALA A 49 -0.47 6.01 3.52
C ALA A 49 -0.12 5.07 4.69
N GLU A 50 -1.13 4.52 5.37
CA GLU A 50 -0.90 3.58 6.48
C GLU A 50 -0.31 2.25 6.00
N SER A 51 -0.77 1.73 4.85
CA SER A 51 -0.22 0.52 4.23
C SER A 51 1.26 0.67 3.90
N LEU A 52 1.69 1.84 3.40
CA LEU A 52 3.10 2.12 3.12
C LEU A 52 3.96 2.11 4.40
N LYS A 53 3.42 2.59 5.53
CA LYS A 53 4.12 2.51 6.83
C LYS A 53 4.26 1.05 7.28
N VAL A 54 3.21 0.25 7.14
CA VAL A 54 3.25 -1.19 7.44
C VAL A 54 4.30 -1.90 6.56
N LEU A 55 4.41 -1.53 5.28
CA LEU A 55 5.43 -2.08 4.38
C LEU A 55 6.85 -1.67 4.79
N ALA A 56 7.04 -0.43 5.25
CA ALA A 56 8.34 0.12 5.65
C ALA A 56 8.84 -0.40 7.00
N ASP A 57 7.97 -0.92 7.86
CA ASP A 57 8.33 -1.50 9.16
C ASP A 57 9.20 -2.75 8.97
N THR A 58 10.51 -2.65 9.16
CA THR A 58 11.47 -3.76 8.96
C THR A 58 11.37 -4.87 10.00
N ASN A 59 10.70 -4.62 11.13
CA ASN A 59 10.62 -5.56 12.25
C ASN A 59 9.36 -6.42 12.24
N ALA A 60 8.39 -6.11 11.37
CA ALA A 60 7.14 -6.85 11.26
C ALA A 60 7.29 -8.17 10.50
N PRO A 61 6.97 -9.34 11.11
CA PRO A 61 6.95 -10.62 10.41
C PRO A 61 5.70 -10.80 9.52
N ASP A 62 4.67 -9.96 9.68
CA ASP A 62 3.27 -10.19 9.30
C ASP A 62 2.66 -9.04 8.48
N ARG A 63 3.49 -8.30 7.71
CA ARG A 63 3.06 -7.11 6.94
C ARG A 63 1.82 -7.36 6.08
N ALA A 64 1.74 -8.51 5.41
CA ALA A 64 0.61 -8.85 4.56
C ALA A 64 -0.71 -8.97 5.35
N GLU A 65 -0.68 -9.61 6.52
CA GLU A 65 -1.85 -9.74 7.40
C GLU A 65 -2.27 -8.38 7.96
N ARG A 66 -1.31 -7.56 8.37
CA ARG A 66 -1.57 -6.20 8.86
C ARG A 66 -2.24 -5.34 7.80
N ILE A 67 -1.76 -5.39 6.55
CA ILE A 67 -2.40 -4.68 5.43
C ILE A 67 -3.80 -5.24 5.19
N LEU A 68 -3.98 -6.55 5.17
CA LEU A 68 -5.31 -7.16 5.00
C LEU A 68 -6.31 -6.60 6.03
N ARG A 69 -5.91 -6.55 7.31
CA ARG A 69 -6.76 -6.02 8.39
C ARG A 69 -7.07 -4.53 8.25
N LEU A 70 -6.18 -3.72 7.67
CA LEU A 70 -6.45 -2.30 7.40
C LEU A 70 -7.60 -2.10 6.40
N PHE A 71 -7.81 -3.04 5.48
CA PHE A 71 -8.86 -2.98 4.47
C PHE A 71 -10.10 -3.81 4.81
N SER A 72 -10.09 -4.53 5.93
CA SER A 72 -11.27 -5.24 6.42
C SER A 72 -12.23 -4.27 7.09
N ASP A 73 -13.53 -4.44 6.86
CA ASP A 73 -14.55 -3.78 7.66
C ASP A 73 -14.42 -4.21 9.13
N PRO A 74 -14.72 -3.32 10.10
CA PRO A 74 -14.84 -3.73 11.49
C PRO A 74 -15.88 -4.84 11.59
N VAL A 75 -15.49 -5.96 12.21
CA VAL A 75 -16.43 -7.01 12.56
C VAL A 75 -17.12 -6.55 13.84
N ASP A 76 -18.40 -6.21 13.73
CA ASP A 76 -19.29 -5.98 14.89
C ASP A 76 -19.41 -7.23 15.78
#